data_AF-A0A8T4ZSS9-F1
#
_entry.id   AF-A0A8T4ZSS9-F1
#
_cell.length_a   1.000
_cell.length_b   1.000
_cell.length_c   1.000
_cell.angle_alpha   90.00
_cell.angle_beta   90.00
_cell.angle_gamma   90.00
#
_symmetry.space_group_name_H-M   'P 1'
#
loop_
_entity.id
_entity.type
_entity.pdbx_description
1 polymer ?
#
loop_
_entity_poly.entity_id
_entity_poly.type
_entity_poly.pdbx_seq_one_letter_code
_entity_poly.pdbx_strand_id
1 'polypeptide(L)'
;MLVHQAHFETFRKVVAKTHLHVRDGNSYRIADVPYVALISQTAIPKSIINFLLSNPSLLQKVALYDMSPLYEGKRFCLRINETDSSVFRKFEDFLVKHGFGIKLLREIPSLTQ
;
A
#
# COMPACT_ATOMS: atom_id res chain seq x y z
N MET A 1 16.89 -8.53 -12.31
CA MET A 1 16.11 -7.42 -11.73
C MET A 1 15.95 -7.71 -10.23
N LEU A 2 16.64 -7.00 -9.35
CA LEU A 2 16.60 -7.23 -7.90
C LEU A 2 15.28 -6.67 -7.35
N VAL A 3 14.24 -7.50 -7.30
CA VAL A 3 13.01 -7.19 -6.58
C VAL A 3 13.34 -7.33 -5.10
N HIS A 4 13.56 -6.20 -4.42
CA HIS A 4 13.59 -6.19 -2.95
C HIS A 4 12.18 -6.53 -2.47
N GLN A 5 11.95 -7.80 -2.09
CA GLN A 5 10.76 -8.17 -1.35
C GLN A 5 10.82 -7.47 0.00
N ALA A 6 10.01 -6.42 0.17
CA ALA A 6 9.79 -5.83 1.47
C ALA A 6 9.17 -6.91 2.37
N HIS A 7 9.91 -7.33 3.40
CA HIS A 7 9.46 -8.38 4.31
C HIS A 7 8.23 -7.89 5.08
N PHE A 8 7.19 -8.72 5.17
CA PHE A 8 5.91 -8.36 5.80
C PHE A 8 6.07 -7.92 7.27
N GLU A 9 7.01 -8.53 8.00
CA GLU A 9 7.31 -8.11 9.39
C GLU A 9 7.83 -6.67 9.46
N THR A 10 8.61 -6.24 8.47
CA THR A 10 9.09 -4.86 8.38
C THR A 10 7.91 -3.92 8.14
N PHE A 11 7.02 -4.29 7.22
CA PHE A 11 5.80 -3.51 6.96
C PHE A 11 4.95 -3.35 8.23
N ARG A 12 4.67 -4.45 8.96
CA ARG A 12 3.93 -4.39 10.23
C ARG A 12 4.55 -3.43 11.23
N LYS A 13 5.88 -3.48 11.40
CA LYS A 13 6.61 -2.57 12.29
C LYS A 13 6.53 -1.12 11.84
N VAL A 14 6.54 -0.87 10.53
CA VAL A 14 6.45 0.47 9.95
C VAL A 14 5.06 1.06 10.13
N VAL A 15 4.00 0.33 9.79
CA VAL A 15 2.63 0.86 9.89
C VAL A 15 2.10 0.94 11.32
N ALA A 16 2.64 0.14 12.24
CA ALA A 16 2.31 0.22 13.66
C ALA A 16 2.97 1.41 14.37
N LYS A 17 4.00 2.04 13.76
CA LYS A 17 4.74 3.15 14.36
C LYS A 17 4.50 4.43 13.57
N THR A 18 4.05 5.47 14.26
CA THR A 18 3.90 6.81 13.66
C THR A 18 5.22 7.56 13.52
N HIS A 19 6.27 7.11 14.22
CA HIS A 19 7.60 7.74 14.22
C HIS A 19 8.60 6.80 13.54
N LEU A 20 9.18 7.25 12.44
CA LEU A 20 10.18 6.48 11.69
C LEU A 20 11.53 7.19 11.71
N HIS A 21 12.60 6.41 11.90
CA HIS A 21 13.96 6.89 11.71
C HIS A 21 14.24 6.95 10.21
N VAL A 22 14.37 8.16 9.69
CA VAL A 22 14.69 8.42 8.28
C VAL A 22 16.14 8.89 8.20
N ARG A 23 16.92 8.29 7.30
CA ARG A 23 18.29 8.72 7.04
C ARG A 23 18.26 10.05 6.28
N ASP A 24 18.97 11.04 6.81
CA ASP A 24 19.12 12.37 6.24
C ASP A 24 20.61 12.67 6.07
N GLY A 25 21.13 12.33 4.89
CA GLY A 25 22.56 12.33 4.59
C GLY A 25 23.35 11.37 5.51
N ASN A 26 24.19 11.95 6.36
CA ASN A 26 25.01 11.24 7.36
C ASN A 26 24.35 11.16 8.75
N SER A 27 23.14 11.67 8.90
CA SER A 27 22.41 11.68 10.17
C SER A 27 21.10 10.88 10.07
N TYR A 28 20.44 10.68 11.22
CA TYR A 28 19.07 10.15 11.27
C TYR A 28 18.18 11.19 11.93
N ARG A 29 17.00 11.40 11.36
CA ARG A 29 15.94 12.17 11.99
C ARG A 29 14.72 11.28 12.25
N ILE A 30 13.98 11.61 13.30
CA ILE A 30 12.68 11.01 13.54
C ILE A 30 11.67 11.82 12.73
N ALA A 31 10.92 11.15 11.86
CA ALA A 31 9.84 11.74 11.09
C ALA A 31 8.51 11.20 11.59
N ASP A 32 7.56 12.10 11.82
CA ASP A 32 6.15 11.72 11.92
C ASP A 32 5.65 11.35 10.54
N VAL A 33 5.18 10.12 10.41
CA VAL A 33 4.67 9.58 9.15
C VAL A 33 3.17 9.35 9.32
N PRO A 34 2.35 10.38 8.99
CA PRO A 34 0.90 10.30 9.19
C PRO A 34 0.26 9.27 8.25
N TYR A 35 0.89 9.02 7.10
CA TYR A 35 0.41 8.07 6.10
C TYR A 35 1.53 7.20 5.54
N VAL A 36 1.23 5.95 5.24
CA VAL A 36 2.12 4.99 4.61
C VAL A 36 1.47 4.42 3.36
N ALA A 37 2.21 4.34 2.26
CA ALA A 37 1.78 3.64 1.05
C ALA A 37 2.58 2.33 0.88
N LEU A 38 1.88 1.23 0.63
CA LEU A 38 2.45 -0.03 0.17
C LEU A 38 2.09 -0.24 -1.30
N ILE A 39 3.09 -0.19 -2.18
CA ILE A 39 2.92 -0.44 -3.61
C ILE A 39 3.69 -1.71 -3.95
N SER A 40 3.01 -2.73 -4.44
CA SER A 40 3.61 -4.03 -4.73
C SER A 40 3.45 -4.41 -6.20
N GLN A 41 4.53 -4.91 -6.80
CA GLN A 41 4.52 -5.47 -8.16
C GLN A 41 4.00 -6.92 -8.18
N THR A 42 4.02 -7.58 -7.02
CA THR A 42 3.50 -8.95 -6.84
C THR A 42 2.21 -8.91 -6.04
N ALA A 43 1.39 -9.96 -6.18
CA ALA A 43 0.14 -10.06 -5.46
C ALA A 43 0.37 -9.90 -3.94
N ILE A 44 -0.46 -9.10 -3.29
CA ILE A 44 -0.34 -8.89 -1.85
C ILE A 44 -0.80 -10.15 -1.11
N PRO A 45 -0.03 -10.68 -0.15
CA PRO A 45 -0.46 -11.83 0.65
C PRO A 45 -1.74 -11.55 1.46
N LYS A 46 -2.64 -12.53 1.50
CA LYS A 46 -3.90 -12.47 2.30
C LYS A 46 -3.67 -12.07 3.75
N SER A 47 -2.57 -12.49 4.37
CA SER A 47 -2.22 -12.13 5.75
C SER A 47 -2.06 -10.62 5.95
N ILE A 48 -1.54 -9.90 4.96
CA ILE A 48 -1.42 -8.43 4.99
C ILE A 48 -2.79 -7.79 4.91
N ILE A 49 -3.60 -8.25 3.97
CA ILE A 49 -4.96 -7.76 3.73
C ILE A 49 -5.79 -7.93 5.00
N ASN A 50 -5.79 -9.14 5.57
CA ASN A 50 -6.51 -9.45 6.81
C ASN A 50 -6.00 -8.62 7.97
N PHE A 51 -4.68 -8.43 8.10
CA PHE A 51 -4.13 -7.58 9.15
C PHE A 51 -4.66 -6.13 9.06
N LEU A 52 -4.74 -5.56 7.86
CA LEU A 52 -5.27 -4.20 7.68
C LEU A 52 -6.78 -4.14 7.94
N LEU A 53 -7.55 -5.10 7.41
CA LEU A 53 -9.00 -5.14 7.60
C LEU A 53 -9.40 -5.35 9.07
N SER A 54 -8.62 -6.13 9.82
CA SER A 54 -8.84 -6.33 11.26
C SER A 54 -8.42 -5.14 12.13
N ASN A 55 -7.77 -4.12 11.56
CA ASN A 55 -7.30 -2.94 12.28
C ASN A 55 -7.77 -1.64 11.58
N PRO A 56 -9.04 -1.23 11.75
CA PRO A 56 -9.61 -0.10 11.02
C PRO A 56 -8.85 1.23 11.17
N SER A 57 -8.21 1.46 12.33
CA SER A 57 -7.36 2.64 12.55
C SER A 57 -6.14 2.70 11.62
N LEU A 58 -5.68 1.56 11.11
CA LEU A 58 -4.61 1.50 10.11
C LEU A 58 -5.13 1.82 8.71
N LEU A 59 -6.39 1.51 8.37
CA LEU A 59 -6.95 1.81 7.05
C LEU A 59 -7.00 3.32 6.77
N GLN A 60 -7.13 4.12 7.82
CA GLN A 60 -7.09 5.59 7.77
C GLN A 60 -5.68 6.15 7.54
N LYS A 61 -4.64 5.33 7.73
CA LYS A 61 -3.23 5.73 7.61
C LYS A 61 -2.48 5.01 6.50
N VAL A 62 -3.00 3.88 6.04
CA VAL A 62 -2.31 3.00 5.10
C VAL A 62 -3.09 2.94 3.79
N ALA A 63 -2.41 3.29 2.70
CA ALA A 63 -2.85 2.97 1.36
C ALA A 63 -2.06 1.77 0.83
N LEU A 64 -2.74 0.83 0.21
CA LEU A 64 -2.17 -0.38 -0.36
C LEU A 64 -2.60 -0.46 -1.82
N TYR A 65 -1.63 -0.68 -2.69
CA TYR A 65 -1.80 -0.80 -4.12
C TYR A 65 -1.13 -2.10 -4.60
N ASP A 66 -1.94 -3.02 -5.09
CA ASP A 66 -1.49 -4.24 -5.74
C ASP A 66 -1.44 -4.01 -7.25
N MET A 67 -0.21 -3.92 -7.76
CA MET A 67 0.07 -3.69 -9.18
C MET A 67 0.23 -5.02 -9.93
N SER A 68 0.16 -6.18 -9.29
CA SER A 68 0.34 -7.49 -9.96
C SER A 68 -0.55 -7.67 -11.19
N PRO A 69 -1.83 -7.22 -11.21
CA PRO A 69 -2.63 -7.38 -12.40
C PRO A 69 -2.06 -6.60 -13.60
N LEU A 70 -1.38 -5.47 -13.38
CA LEU A 70 -0.70 -4.71 -14.45
C LEU A 70 0.44 -5.52 -15.06
N TYR A 71 1.21 -6.22 -14.24
CA TYR A 71 2.29 -7.09 -14.68
C TYR A 71 1.78 -8.38 -15.36
N GLU A 72 0.52 -8.76 -15.11
CA GLU A 72 -0.20 -9.82 -15.82
C GLU A 72 -0.85 -9.34 -17.13
N GLY A 73 -0.61 -8.09 -17.54
CA GLY A 73 -1.16 -7.49 -18.76
C GLY A 73 -2.59 -6.95 -18.64
N LYS A 74 -3.17 -6.95 -17.43
CA LYS A 74 -4.47 -6.32 -17.18
C LYS A 74 -4.28 -4.81 -17.08
N ARG A 75 -5.34 -4.04 -17.35
CA ARG A 75 -5.30 -2.55 -17.28
C ARG A 75 -5.94 -2.02 -16.00
N PHE A 76 -5.70 -2.67 -14.87
CA PHE A 76 -6.15 -2.17 -13.57
C PHE A 76 -5.19 -2.57 -12.45
N CYS A 77 -5.20 -1.83 -11.34
CA CYS A 77 -4.59 -2.24 -10.07
C CYS A 77 -5.68 -2.52 -9.02
N LEU A 78 -5.33 -3.22 -7.95
CA LEU A 78 -6.21 -3.36 -6.79
C LEU A 78 -5.78 -2.38 -5.69
N ARG A 79 -6.72 -1.93 -4.88
CA ARG A 79 -6.42 -1.03 -3.76
C ARG A 79 -7.15 -1.36 -2.46
N ILE A 80 -6.54 -0.95 -1.36
CA ILE A 80 -7.18 -0.64 -0.07
C ILE A 80 -6.68 0.75 0.33
N ASN A 81 -7.55 1.73 0.39
CA ASN A 81 -7.19 3.10 0.79
C ASN A 81 -8.42 3.76 1.40
N GLU A 82 -8.36 4.04 2.70
CA GLU A 82 -9.38 4.83 3.41
C GLU A 82 -8.77 6.10 4.01
N THR A 83 -7.58 6.49 3.56
CA THR A 83 -6.91 7.70 4.02
C THR A 83 -7.54 8.95 3.41
N ASP A 84 -7.39 10.09 4.10
CA ASP A 84 -7.71 11.42 3.61
C ASP A 84 -6.52 12.10 2.88
N SER A 85 -5.45 11.35 2.59
CA SER A 85 -4.24 11.86 1.94
C SER A 85 -4.50 12.31 0.50
N SER A 86 -4.39 13.61 0.27
CA SER A 86 -4.47 14.20 -1.08
C SER A 86 -3.40 13.68 -2.04
N VAL A 87 -2.26 13.21 -1.53
CA VAL A 87 -1.17 12.63 -2.33
C VAL A 87 -1.60 11.30 -2.93
N PHE A 88 -2.26 10.44 -2.14
CA PHE A 88 -2.72 9.13 -2.62
C PHE A 88 -3.87 9.29 -3.62
N ARG A 89 -4.77 10.26 -3.39
CA ARG A 89 -5.78 10.62 -4.39
C ARG A 89 -5.15 11.08 -5.72
N LYS A 90 -4.13 11.94 -5.68
CA LYS A 90 -3.42 12.39 -6.90
C LYS A 90 -2.71 11.23 -7.62
N PHE A 91 -2.20 10.25 -6.87
CA PHE A 91 -1.62 9.04 -7.45
C PHE A 91 -2.68 8.20 -8.18
N GLU A 92 -3.87 8.06 -7.59
CA GLU A 92 -5.00 7.37 -8.24
C GLU A 92 -5.47 8.11 -9.50
N ASP A 93 -5.59 9.44 -9.44
CA ASP A 93 -5.90 10.28 -10.60
C ASP A 93 -4.84 10.12 -11.71
N PHE A 94 -3.55 10.02 -11.33
CA PHE A 94 -2.47 9.74 -12.25
C PHE A 94 -2.67 8.39 -12.96
N LEU A 95 -3.02 7.33 -12.23
CA LEU A 95 -3.27 6.01 -12.82
C LEU A 95 -4.45 6.05 -13.81
N VAL A 96 -5.57 6.66 -13.40
CA VAL A 96 -6.77 6.79 -14.25
C VAL A 96 -6.47 7.60 -15.51
N LYS A 97 -5.73 8.72 -15.38
CA LYS A 97 -5.33 9.56 -16.51
C LYS A 97 -4.48 8.79 -17.55
N HIS A 98 -3.73 7.78 -17.12
CA HIS A 98 -2.94 6.92 -18.01
C HIS A 98 -3.69 5.67 -18.47
N GLY A 99 -5.01 5.60 -18.26
CA GLY A 99 -5.87 4.52 -18.76
C GLY A 99 -5.85 3.26 -17.91
N PHE A 100 -5.41 3.35 -16.65
CA PHE A 100 -5.48 2.24 -15.70
C PHE A 100 -6.73 2.36 -14.83
N GLY A 101 -7.50 1.27 -14.75
CA GLY A 101 -8.58 1.15 -13.78
C GLY A 101 -8.06 0.91 -12.37
N ILE A 102 -8.90 1.19 -11.38
CA ILE A 102 -8.60 0.92 -9.97
C ILE A 102 -9.78 0.13 -9.40
N LYS A 103 -9.51 -1.02 -8.79
CA LYS A 103 -10.53 -1.87 -8.19
C LYS A 103 -10.32 -2.01 -6.69
N LEU A 104 -11.41 -2.05 -5.93
CA LEU A 104 -11.34 -2.26 -4.50
C LEU A 104 -11.00 -3.72 -4.22
N LEU A 105 -9.91 -3.95 -3.49
CA LEU A 105 -9.43 -5.29 -3.18
C LEU A 105 -10.39 -6.03 -2.23
N ARG A 106 -11.15 -5.29 -1.40
CA ARG A 106 -12.19 -5.81 -0.51
C ARG A 106 -13.43 -6.38 -1.22
N GLU A 107 -13.57 -6.13 -2.52
CA GLU A 107 -14.72 -6.56 -3.32
C GLU A 107 -14.42 -7.82 -4.16
N ILE A 108 -13.26 -8.46 -3.96
CA ILE A 108 -12.87 -9.68 -4.69
C ILE A 108 -13.21 -10.91 -3.81
N PRO A 109 -14.26 -11.67 -4.14
CA PRO A 109 -14.78 -12.75 -3.28
C PRO A 109 -13.82 -13.94 -3.09
N SER A 110 -12.80 -14.07 -3.95
CA SER A 110 -11.87 -15.21 -3.95
C SER A 110 -10.75 -15.11 -2.91
N LEU A 111 -10.70 -14.04 -2.11
CA LEU A 111 -9.67 -13.90 -1.06
C LEU A 111 -10.18 -14.19 0.36
N THR A 112 -11.49 -14.42 0.53
CA THR A 112 -12.17 -14.69 1.83
C THR A 112 -12.46 -16.16 2.13
N GLN A 113 -12.01 -17.11 1.29
CA GLN A 113 -12.00 -18.54 1.62
C GLN A 113 -10.58 -19.03 1.88
#